data_AF-A0A958QWP7-F1
#
_entry.id   AF-A0A958QWP7-F1
#
_cell.length_a   1.000
_cell.length_b   1.000
_cell.length_c   1.000
_cell.angle_alpha   90.00
_cell.angle_beta   90.00
_cell.angle_gamma   90.00
#
_symmetry.space_group_name_H-M   'P 1'
#
loop_
_entity.id
_entity.type
_entity.pdbx_description
1 polymer ?
#
loop_
_entity_poly.entity_id
_entity_poly.type
_entity_poly.pdbx_seq_one_letter_code
_entity_poly.pdbx_strand_id
1 'polypeptide(L)'
;MNSSLNTLAIQLSRRLAWKLALAFTAVLSLLVFLYFWSSKQETIETLANGMEKNFSYWMTVGDQFQIQRAILALGRQASIQSVTLFDKRSGMIIGSFQKKSAHNYFPKVSFSFPIRNELGQALGSLEVSFELSLVPFLLVSLLGMALVFLLARVLERSALRLTAEILQPVDKLVGALGKSTQVSDLANLRYEPENFIEIKKIAEVIQTMGCRVEENERALREAEKGESVRKVTRQLAHDIRSPLSALRILAQQHQQFAQAESKLFQTAIDRIESLAEGMLSASKLAEQNPLGGEIGEHSYS
;
A
#
# COMPACT_ATOMS: atom_id res chain seq x y z
N MET A 1 17.71 -2.97 -11.81
CA MET A 1 16.59 -3.89 -11.51
C MET A 1 15.39 -3.20 -10.84
N ASN A 2 15.56 -2.10 -10.09
CA ASN A 2 14.41 -1.45 -9.41
C ASN A 2 13.47 -0.65 -10.33
N SER A 3 13.92 -0.18 -11.50
CA SER A 3 13.07 0.58 -12.43
C SER A 3 12.00 -0.28 -13.13
N SER A 4 12.25 -1.57 -13.34
CA SER A 4 11.28 -2.47 -13.98
C SER A 4 10.12 -2.83 -13.04
N LEU A 5 10.37 -2.96 -11.74
CA LEU A 5 9.31 -3.26 -10.76
C LEU A 5 8.36 -2.07 -10.56
N ASN A 6 8.89 -0.84 -10.49
CA ASN A 6 8.06 0.37 -10.39
C ASN A 6 7.21 0.60 -11.64
N THR A 7 7.78 0.40 -12.83
CA THR A 7 7.04 0.55 -14.08
C THR A 7 5.93 -0.49 -14.21
N LEU A 8 6.17 -1.74 -13.79
CA LEU A 8 5.14 -2.78 -13.75
C LEU A 8 4.01 -2.45 -12.77
N ALA A 9 4.34 -2.00 -11.54
CA ALA A 9 3.34 -1.63 -10.54
C ALA A 9 2.44 -0.47 -11.03
N ILE A 10 3.03 0.56 -11.64
CA ILE A 10 2.30 1.70 -12.22
C ILE A 10 1.41 1.25 -13.39
N GLN A 11 1.89 0.36 -14.26
CA GLN A 11 1.08 -0.16 -15.35
C GLN A 11 -0.09 -1.00 -14.86
N LEU A 12 0.12 -1.80 -13.81
CA LEU A 12 -0.90 -2.67 -13.25
C LEU A 12 -1.98 -1.86 -12.52
N SER A 13 -1.60 -0.85 -11.74
CA SER A 13 -2.55 0.07 -11.08
C SER A 13 -3.37 0.85 -12.11
N ARG A 14 -2.74 1.33 -13.18
CA ARG A 14 -3.42 2.02 -14.29
C ARG A 14 -4.45 1.12 -14.96
N ARG A 15 -4.08 -0.12 -15.30
CA ARG A 15 -5.01 -1.10 -15.90
C ARG A 15 -6.18 -1.42 -14.98
N LEU A 16 -5.93 -1.59 -13.68
CA LEU A 16 -6.98 -1.86 -12.70
C LEU A 16 -7.95 -0.68 -12.58
N ALA A 17 -7.44 0.54 -12.49
CA ALA A 17 -8.23 1.76 -12.42
C ALA A 17 -9.15 1.92 -13.64
N TRP A 18 -8.65 1.64 -14.85
CA TRP A 18 -9.45 1.67 -16.06
C TRP A 18 -10.58 0.63 -16.10
N LYS A 19 -10.31 -0.59 -15.63
CA LYS A 19 -11.34 -1.63 -15.53
C LYS A 19 -12.42 -1.26 -14.52
N LEU A 20 -12.04 -0.73 -13.37
CA LEU A 20 -12.98 -0.26 -12.35
C LEU A 20 -13.82 0.93 -12.85
N ALA A 21 -13.19 1.88 -13.53
CA ALA A 21 -13.88 3.01 -14.15
C ALA A 21 -14.93 2.55 -15.17
N LEU A 22 -14.59 1.60 -16.04
CA LEU A 22 -15.52 1.02 -17.02
C LEU A 22 -16.66 0.25 -16.36
N ALA A 23 -16.37 -0.54 -15.33
CA ALA A 23 -17.41 -1.25 -14.58
C ALA A 23 -18.36 -0.27 -13.90
N PHE A 24 -17.82 0.79 -13.28
CA PHE A 24 -18.62 1.81 -12.61
C PHE A 24 -19.49 2.60 -13.59
N THR A 25 -18.97 2.99 -14.77
CA THR A 25 -19.79 3.68 -15.78
C THR A 25 -20.90 2.78 -16.32
N ALA A 26 -20.63 1.49 -16.52
CA ALA A 26 -21.65 0.52 -16.94
C ALA A 26 -22.77 0.37 -15.89
N VAL A 27 -22.41 0.24 -14.61
CA VAL A 27 -23.36 0.17 -13.50
C VAL A 27 -24.18 1.46 -13.40
N LEU A 28 -23.52 2.62 -13.48
CA LEU A 28 -24.19 3.91 -13.41
C LEU A 28 -25.17 4.10 -14.59
N SER A 29 -24.75 3.75 -15.80
CA SER A 29 -25.60 3.80 -16.99
C SER A 29 -26.83 2.89 -16.83
N LEU A 30 -26.64 1.68 -16.31
CA LEU A 30 -27.75 0.76 -16.02
C LEU A 30 -28.71 1.34 -14.96
N LEU A 31 -28.20 1.93 -13.88
CA LEU A 31 -29.04 2.56 -12.85
C LEU A 31 -29.85 3.73 -13.41
N VAL A 32 -29.24 4.58 -14.24
CA VAL A 32 -29.95 5.69 -14.91
C VAL A 32 -31.03 5.14 -15.84
N PHE A 33 -30.74 4.08 -16.59
CA PHE A 33 -31.74 3.43 -17.46
C PHE A 33 -32.92 2.90 -16.65
N LEU A 34 -32.66 2.17 -15.56
CA LEU A 34 -33.70 1.62 -14.68
C LEU A 34 -34.53 2.73 -14.02
N TYR A 35 -33.90 3.83 -13.60
CA TYR A 35 -34.60 4.99 -13.06
C TYR A 35 -35.54 5.62 -14.09
N PHE A 36 -35.07 5.86 -15.31
CA PHE A 36 -35.90 6.40 -16.40
C PHE A 36 -37.05 5.46 -16.75
N TRP A 37 -36.79 4.15 -16.80
CA TRP A 37 -37.81 3.14 -17.05
C TRP A 37 -38.89 3.16 -15.96
N SER A 38 -38.49 3.10 -14.69
CA SER A 38 -39.40 3.09 -13.54
C SER A 38 -40.25 4.34 -13.49
N SER A 39 -39.65 5.52 -13.68
CA SER A 39 -40.35 6.80 -13.67
C SER A 39 -41.41 6.88 -14.78
N LYS A 40 -41.09 6.34 -15.98
CA LYS A 40 -42.07 6.25 -17.06
C LYS A 40 -43.20 5.29 -16.71
N GLN A 41 -42.89 4.10 -16.22
CA GLN A 41 -43.90 3.13 -15.83
C GLN A 41 -44.90 3.69 -14.80
N GLU A 42 -44.41 4.36 -13.76
CA GLU A 42 -45.25 4.99 -12.72
C GLU A 42 -46.17 6.08 -13.29
N THR A 43 -45.66 6.93 -14.19
CA THR A 43 -46.46 7.97 -14.86
C THR A 43 -47.60 7.36 -15.68
N ILE A 44 -47.35 6.19 -16.27
CA ILE A 44 -48.33 5.51 -17.13
C ILE A 44 -49.37 4.81 -16.27
N GLU A 45 -48.93 4.12 -15.21
CA GLU A 45 -49.82 3.43 -14.29
C GLU A 45 -50.76 4.41 -13.59
N THR A 46 -50.24 5.56 -13.12
CA THR A 46 -51.08 6.63 -12.54
C THR A 46 -52.11 7.17 -13.52
N LEU A 47 -51.73 7.35 -14.79
CA LEU A 47 -52.64 7.79 -15.85
C LEU A 47 -53.67 6.73 -16.24
N ALA A 48 -53.27 5.46 -16.35
CA ALA A 48 -54.16 4.35 -16.64
C ALA A 48 -55.18 4.14 -15.51
N ASN A 49 -54.72 4.12 -14.26
CA ASN A 49 -55.56 3.98 -13.07
C ASN A 49 -56.54 5.16 -12.94
N GLY A 50 -56.09 6.38 -13.27
CA GLY A 50 -56.95 7.56 -13.29
C GLY A 50 -58.08 7.49 -14.31
N MET A 51 -57.94 6.67 -15.36
CA MET A 51 -58.94 6.53 -16.42
C MET A 51 -59.70 5.20 -16.41
N GLU A 52 -59.25 4.22 -15.63
CA GLU A 52 -59.84 2.88 -15.56
C GLU A 52 -61.35 2.93 -15.27
N LYS A 53 -61.77 3.69 -14.23
CA LYS A 53 -63.19 3.81 -13.85
C LYS A 53 -64.04 4.42 -14.97
N ASN A 54 -63.52 5.44 -15.64
CA ASN A 54 -64.23 6.12 -16.72
C ASN A 54 -64.39 5.19 -17.93
N PHE A 55 -63.32 4.51 -18.34
CA PHE A 55 -63.39 3.55 -19.44
C PHE A 55 -64.29 2.35 -19.11
N SER A 56 -64.23 1.83 -17.88
CA SER A 56 -65.09 0.75 -17.41
C SER A 56 -66.58 1.12 -17.51
N TYR A 57 -66.93 2.32 -17.08
CA TYR A 57 -68.28 2.86 -17.20
C TYR A 57 -68.71 3.02 -18.66
N TRP A 58 -67.90 3.70 -19.49
CA TRP A 58 -68.26 3.93 -20.89
C TRP A 58 -68.34 2.65 -21.72
N MET A 59 -67.47 1.66 -21.45
CA MET A 59 -67.54 0.35 -22.09
C MET A 59 -68.81 -0.41 -21.71
N THR A 60 -69.27 -0.28 -20.46
CA THR A 60 -70.50 -0.93 -19.99
C THR A 60 -71.73 -0.29 -20.62
N VAL A 61 -71.75 1.03 -20.76
CA VAL A 61 -72.85 1.79 -21.37
C VAL A 61 -72.81 1.74 -22.91
N GLY A 62 -71.66 1.43 -23.50
CA GLY A 62 -71.48 1.43 -24.95
C GLY A 62 -71.26 2.83 -25.54
N ASP A 63 -70.77 3.79 -24.75
CA ASP A 63 -70.54 5.18 -25.20
C ASP A 63 -69.22 5.31 -25.97
N GLN A 64 -69.29 4.96 -27.27
CA GLN A 64 -68.16 5.02 -28.19
C GLN A 64 -67.58 6.44 -28.34
N PHE A 65 -68.42 7.47 -28.24
CA PHE A 65 -68.00 8.85 -28.43
C PHE A 65 -67.08 9.33 -27.30
N GLN A 66 -67.45 9.06 -26.04
CA GLN A 66 -66.61 9.42 -24.90
C GLN A 66 -65.30 8.63 -24.89
N ILE A 67 -65.35 7.34 -25.23
CA ILE A 67 -64.16 6.49 -25.37
C ILE A 67 -63.20 7.09 -26.40
N GLN A 68 -63.68 7.43 -27.59
CA GLN A 68 -62.84 7.98 -28.65
C GLN A 68 -62.25 9.33 -28.26
N ARG A 69 -63.05 10.20 -27.63
CA ARG A 69 -62.59 11.51 -27.12
C ARG A 69 -61.52 11.36 -26.04
N ALA A 70 -61.68 10.42 -25.12
CA ALA A 70 -60.71 10.12 -24.07
C ALA A 70 -59.41 9.56 -24.62
N ILE A 71 -59.48 8.60 -25.56
CA ILE A 71 -58.32 8.05 -26.26
C ILE A 71 -57.57 9.13 -27.04
N LEU A 72 -58.29 10.04 -27.72
CA LEU A 72 -57.69 11.18 -28.42
C LEU A 72 -57.02 12.16 -27.45
N ALA A 73 -57.64 12.45 -26.31
CA ALA A 73 -57.08 13.33 -25.29
C ALA A 73 -55.79 12.75 -24.68
N LEU A 74 -55.79 11.45 -24.38
CA LEU A 74 -54.61 10.71 -23.94
C LEU A 74 -53.51 10.73 -25.01
N GLY A 75 -53.85 10.37 -26.24
CA GLY A 75 -52.92 10.31 -27.36
C GLY A 75 -52.21 11.63 -27.67
N ARG A 76 -52.83 12.77 -27.32
CA ARG A 76 -52.22 14.10 -27.50
C ARG A 76 -51.12 14.43 -26.50
N GLN A 77 -50.95 13.66 -25.42
CA GLN A 77 -49.86 13.89 -24.50
C GLN A 77 -48.50 13.66 -25.18
N ALA A 78 -47.51 14.49 -24.83
CA ALA A 78 -46.24 14.55 -25.55
C ALA A 78 -45.48 13.21 -25.60
N SER A 79 -45.61 12.37 -24.56
CA SER A 79 -44.91 11.10 -24.42
C SER A 79 -45.60 9.91 -25.08
N ILE A 80 -46.91 9.99 -25.36
CA ILE A 80 -47.70 8.85 -25.85
C ILE A 80 -47.59 8.77 -27.38
N GLN A 81 -47.25 7.57 -27.90
CA GLN A 81 -47.19 7.30 -29.33
C GLN A 81 -48.47 6.63 -29.83
N SER A 82 -48.96 5.62 -29.11
CA SER A 82 -50.23 4.97 -29.42
C SER A 82 -51.01 4.61 -28.17
N VAL A 83 -52.33 4.66 -28.31
CA VAL A 83 -53.28 4.20 -27.30
C VAL A 83 -54.27 3.32 -28.03
N THR A 84 -54.43 2.07 -27.61
CA THR A 84 -55.38 1.13 -28.21
C THR A 84 -56.22 0.52 -27.11
N LEU A 85 -57.53 0.63 -27.23
CA LEU A 85 -58.48 0.01 -26.33
C LEU A 85 -59.06 -1.26 -26.98
N PHE A 86 -58.83 -2.40 -26.35
CA PHE A 86 -59.34 -3.69 -26.77
C PHE A 86 -60.54 -4.09 -25.93
N ASP A 87 -61.60 -4.54 -26.59
CA ASP A 87 -62.71 -5.23 -25.95
C ASP A 87 -62.35 -6.70 -25.72
N LYS A 88 -62.49 -7.21 -24.50
CA LYS A 88 -62.25 -8.63 -24.23
C LYS A 88 -63.35 -9.51 -24.81
N ARG A 89 -64.58 -9.02 -24.94
CA ARG A 89 -65.73 -9.80 -25.40
C ARG A 89 -65.67 -10.05 -26.90
N SER A 90 -65.42 -8.99 -27.67
CA SER A 90 -65.36 -9.07 -29.13
C SER A 90 -63.96 -9.33 -29.68
N GLY A 91 -62.91 -9.10 -28.87
CA GLY A 91 -61.52 -9.12 -29.36
C GLY A 91 -61.21 -7.97 -30.32
N MET A 92 -62.13 -7.01 -30.48
CA MET A 92 -62.02 -5.91 -31.42
C MET A 92 -61.43 -4.66 -30.74
N ILE A 93 -60.79 -3.82 -31.56
CA ILE A 93 -60.33 -2.50 -31.15
C ILE A 93 -61.56 -1.58 -31.10
N ILE A 94 -61.89 -1.09 -29.90
CA ILE A 94 -62.99 -0.13 -29.69
C ILE A 94 -62.55 1.27 -30.09
N GLY A 95 -61.29 1.60 -29.81
CA GLY A 95 -60.72 2.87 -30.19
C GLY A 95 -59.20 2.80 -30.23
N SER A 96 -58.62 3.52 -31.18
CA SER A 96 -57.17 3.62 -31.31
C SER A 96 -56.77 5.03 -31.66
N PHE A 97 -55.68 5.48 -31.05
CA PHE A 97 -54.94 6.64 -31.47
C PHE A 97 -53.51 6.22 -31.79
N GLN A 98 -53.00 6.66 -32.92
CA GLN A 98 -51.59 6.49 -33.27
C GLN A 98 -51.05 7.82 -33.79
N LYS A 99 -50.08 8.37 -33.08
CA LYS A 99 -49.33 9.54 -33.53
C LYS A 99 -48.50 9.12 -34.73
N LYS A 100 -48.64 9.82 -35.86
CA LYS A 100 -47.71 9.70 -36.99
C LYS A 100 -46.34 10.17 -36.51
N SER A 101 -45.50 9.23 -36.10
CA SER A 101 -44.10 9.53 -35.80
C SER A 101 -43.36 9.67 -37.12
N ALA A 102 -42.58 10.75 -37.26
CA ALA A 102 -41.69 10.93 -38.39
C ALA A 102 -40.50 9.96 -38.36
N HIS A 103 -40.28 9.24 -37.25
CA HIS A 103 -39.09 8.42 -37.03
C HIS A 103 -39.48 7.01 -36.56
N ASN A 104 -39.41 6.02 -37.45
CA ASN A 104 -39.71 4.61 -37.13
C ASN A 104 -38.60 3.90 -36.32
N TYR A 105 -37.55 4.60 -35.90
CA TYR A 105 -36.34 4.00 -35.35
C TYR A 105 -36.30 3.95 -33.82
N PHE A 106 -37.24 4.58 -33.12
CA PHE A 106 -37.25 4.55 -31.66
C PHE A 106 -37.88 3.26 -31.14
N PRO A 107 -37.28 2.62 -30.11
CA PRO A 107 -37.87 1.45 -29.49
C PRO A 107 -39.22 1.83 -28.88
N LYS A 108 -40.25 1.08 -29.26
CA LYS A 108 -41.61 1.22 -28.74
C LYS A 108 -41.78 0.31 -27.56
N VAL A 109 -42.23 0.87 -26.44
CA VAL A 109 -42.59 0.11 -25.26
C VAL A 109 -44.09 0.23 -25.07
N SER A 110 -44.78 -0.91 -25.12
CA SER A 110 -46.20 -1.02 -24.84
C SER A 110 -46.42 -1.55 -23.43
N PHE A 111 -47.37 -0.94 -22.72
CA PHE A 111 -47.91 -1.46 -21.47
C PHE A 111 -49.39 -1.75 -21.66
N SER A 112 -49.84 -2.90 -21.17
CA SER A 112 -51.26 -3.31 -21.24
C SER A 112 -51.87 -3.28 -19.85
N PHE A 113 -52.88 -2.44 -19.66
CA PHE A 113 -53.60 -2.31 -18.41
C PHE A 113 -54.98 -2.96 -18.55
N PRO A 114 -55.30 -3.97 -17.73
CA PRO A 114 -56.63 -4.57 -17.77
C PRO A 114 -57.67 -3.59 -17.22
N ILE A 115 -58.78 -3.43 -17.93
CA ILE A 115 -59.92 -2.63 -17.45
C ILE A 115 -60.92 -3.58 -16.83
N ARG A 116 -61.26 -3.34 -15.56
CA ARG A 116 -62.18 -4.19 -14.81
C ARG A 116 -63.45 -3.43 -14.45
N ASN A 117 -64.56 -4.17 -14.34
CA ASN A 117 -65.79 -3.62 -13.74
C ASN A 117 -65.70 -3.60 -12.21
N GLU A 118 -66.72 -3.04 -11.56
CA GLU A 118 -66.82 -3.00 -10.09
C GLU A 118 -66.82 -4.39 -9.45
N LEU A 119 -67.22 -5.42 -10.22
CA LEU A 119 -67.18 -6.84 -9.82
C LEU A 119 -65.82 -7.51 -10.07
N GLY A 120 -64.81 -6.76 -10.53
CA GLY A 120 -63.45 -7.25 -10.81
C GLY A 120 -63.29 -8.05 -12.12
N GLN A 121 -64.36 -8.18 -12.92
CA GLN A 121 -64.34 -8.86 -14.21
C GLN A 121 -63.66 -7.98 -15.26
N ALA A 122 -62.71 -8.57 -16.00
CA ALA A 122 -62.03 -7.87 -17.08
C ALA A 122 -62.99 -7.61 -18.26
N LEU A 123 -63.24 -6.34 -18.56
CA LEU A 123 -64.04 -5.88 -19.69
C LEU A 123 -63.17 -5.72 -20.96
N GLY A 124 -61.91 -5.35 -20.78
CA GLY A 124 -61.00 -5.05 -21.88
C GLY A 124 -59.57 -4.80 -21.41
N SER A 125 -58.73 -4.31 -22.32
CA SER A 125 -57.37 -3.86 -21.99
C SER A 125 -57.02 -2.58 -22.73
N LEU A 126 -56.42 -1.64 -22.00
CA LEU A 126 -55.84 -0.42 -22.54
C LEU A 126 -54.36 -0.67 -22.80
N GLU A 127 -53.97 -0.72 -24.07
CA GLU A 127 -52.57 -0.74 -24.47
C GLU A 127 -52.08 0.68 -24.72
N VAL A 128 -51.03 1.10 -24.04
CA VAL A 128 -50.41 2.42 -24.21
C VAL A 128 -48.95 2.22 -24.60
N SER A 129 -48.58 2.73 -25.76
CA SER A 129 -47.22 2.66 -26.28
C SER A 129 -46.53 4.03 -26.28
N PHE A 130 -45.24 4.03 -25.96
CA PHE A 130 -44.40 5.23 -25.86
C PHE A 130 -43.14 5.08 -26.69
N GLU A 131 -42.63 6.21 -27.18
CA GLU A 131 -41.27 6.28 -27.72
C GLU A 131 -40.32 6.60 -26.57
N LEU A 132 -39.37 5.70 -26.31
CA LEU A 132 -38.29 5.99 -25.39
C LEU A 132 -37.31 6.95 -26.08
N SER A 133 -37.32 8.22 -25.66
CA SER A 133 -36.27 9.16 -26.06
C SER A 133 -34.95 8.73 -25.42
N LEU A 134 -34.03 8.25 -26.25
CA LEU A 134 -32.68 7.86 -25.82
C LEU A 134 -31.77 9.07 -25.59
N VAL A 135 -32.14 10.25 -26.09
CA VAL A 135 -31.33 11.48 -25.98
C VAL A 135 -30.99 11.86 -24.53
N PRO A 136 -31.96 12.02 -23.60
CA PRO A 136 -31.63 12.36 -22.21
C PRO A 136 -30.80 11.28 -21.54
N PHE A 137 -31.06 10.00 -21.83
CA PHE A 137 -30.28 8.88 -21.34
C PHE A 137 -28.81 8.97 -21.81
N LEU A 138 -28.59 9.20 -23.11
CA LEU A 138 -27.25 9.35 -23.68
C LEU A 138 -26.51 10.56 -23.10
N LEU A 139 -27.20 11.70 -22.91
CA LEU A 139 -26.60 12.90 -22.31
C LEU A 139 -26.15 12.66 -20.87
N VAL A 140 -27.01 12.06 -20.04
CA VAL A 140 -26.66 11.74 -18.65
C VAL A 140 -25.52 10.71 -18.60
N SER A 141 -25.57 9.69 -19.45
CA SER A 141 -24.50 8.69 -19.54
C SER A 141 -23.17 9.31 -19.99
N LEU A 142 -23.19 10.24 -20.95
CA LEU A 142 -22.01 10.95 -21.43
C LEU A 142 -21.40 11.82 -20.32
N LEU A 143 -22.22 12.57 -19.60
CA LEU A 143 -21.78 13.38 -18.45
C LEU A 143 -21.18 12.51 -17.34
N GLY A 144 -21.83 11.39 -17.03
CA GLY A 144 -21.31 10.42 -16.05
C GLY A 144 -19.95 9.86 -16.46
N MET A 145 -19.78 9.51 -17.74
CA MET A 145 -18.50 9.04 -18.27
C MET A 145 -17.40 10.11 -18.18
N ALA A 146 -17.72 11.36 -18.53
CA ALA A 146 -16.78 12.47 -18.42
C ALA A 146 -16.33 12.71 -16.96
N LEU A 147 -17.26 12.62 -16.01
CA LEU A 147 -16.95 12.75 -14.58
C LEU A 147 -16.03 11.62 -14.09
N VAL A 148 -16.33 10.37 -14.44
CA VAL A 148 -15.49 9.21 -14.07
C VAL A 148 -14.09 9.34 -14.67
N PHE A 149 -13.98 9.79 -15.92
CA PHE A 149 -12.68 10.03 -16.56
C PHE A 149 -11.88 11.13 -15.85
N LEU A 150 -12.55 12.21 -15.42
CA LEU A 150 -11.92 13.27 -14.65
C LEU A 150 -11.41 12.76 -13.30
N LEU A 151 -12.23 11.99 -12.56
CA LEU A 151 -11.84 11.35 -11.30
C LEU A 151 -10.65 10.40 -11.48
N ALA A 152 -10.66 9.56 -12.52
CA ALA A 152 -9.55 8.66 -12.82
C ALA A 152 -8.25 9.44 -13.08
N ARG A 153 -8.31 10.56 -13.80
CA ARG A 153 -7.16 11.45 -14.03
C ARG A 153 -6.63 12.11 -12.77
N VAL A 154 -7.52 12.51 -11.87
CA VAL A 154 -7.13 13.08 -10.57
C VAL A 154 -6.43 12.02 -9.71
N LEU A 155 -6.99 10.80 -9.64
CA LEU A 155 -6.38 9.69 -8.91
C LEU A 155 -5.01 9.30 -9.48
N GLU A 156 -4.85 9.25 -10.81
CA GLU A 156 -3.57 8.99 -11.47
C GLU A 156 -2.50 10.02 -11.06
N ARG A 157 -2.86 11.31 -11.05
CA ARG A 157 -1.96 12.39 -10.62
C ARG A 157 -1.60 12.29 -9.13
N SER A 158 -2.58 11.98 -8.28
CA SER A 158 -2.36 11.83 -6.84
C SER A 158 -1.48 10.64 -6.52
N ALA A 159 -1.69 9.50 -7.18
CA ALA A 159 -0.86 8.30 -7.02
C ALA A 159 0.60 8.58 -7.39
N LEU A 160 0.85 9.30 -8.48
CA LEU A 160 2.21 9.69 -8.88
C LEU A 160 2.89 10.60 -7.84
N ARG A 161 2.15 11.55 -7.25
CA ARG A 161 2.67 12.42 -6.19
C ARG A 161 3.04 11.64 -4.93
N LEU A 162 2.15 10.78 -4.44
CA LEU A 162 2.39 9.95 -3.26
C LEU A 162 3.58 8.99 -3.49
N THR A 163 3.67 8.40 -4.68
CA THR A 163 4.78 7.53 -5.04
C THR A 163 6.10 8.30 -5.00
N ALA A 164 6.14 9.51 -5.55
CA ALA A 164 7.33 10.36 -5.50
C ALA A 164 7.70 10.77 -4.07
N GLU A 165 6.71 11.19 -3.26
CA GLU A 165 6.93 11.61 -1.87
C GLU A 165 7.42 10.46 -0.98
N ILE A 166 6.98 9.23 -1.21
CA ILE A 166 7.39 8.05 -0.42
C ILE A 166 8.70 7.45 -0.94
N LEU A 167 8.86 7.26 -2.26
CA LEU A 167 10.06 6.60 -2.79
C LEU A 167 11.29 7.48 -2.73
N GLN A 168 11.17 8.78 -2.94
CA GLN A 168 12.34 9.68 -2.96
C GLN A 168 13.15 9.65 -1.65
N PRO A 169 12.55 9.73 -0.44
CA PRO A 169 13.32 9.63 0.79
C PRO A 169 13.94 8.23 0.96
N VAL A 170 13.25 7.16 0.58
CA VAL A 170 13.82 5.80 0.60
C VAL A 170 15.03 5.69 -0.33
N ASP A 171 14.95 6.21 -1.55
CA ASP A 171 16.04 6.17 -2.53
C ASP A 171 17.23 7.02 -2.06
N LYS A 172 16.98 8.16 -1.41
CA LYS A 172 18.03 8.98 -0.78
C LYS A 172 18.70 8.23 0.38
N LEU A 173 17.94 7.51 1.21
CA LEU A 173 18.50 6.70 2.30
C LEU A 173 19.36 5.57 1.74
N VAL A 174 18.84 4.81 0.77
CA VAL A 174 19.60 3.74 0.08
C VAL A 174 20.85 4.31 -0.60
N GLY A 175 20.76 5.48 -1.23
CA GLY A 175 21.90 6.15 -1.83
C GLY A 175 22.93 6.64 -0.82
N ALA A 176 22.50 7.09 0.37
CA ALA A 176 23.40 7.45 1.46
C ALA A 176 24.13 6.20 2.00
N LEU A 177 23.40 5.10 2.20
CA LEU A 177 23.96 3.82 2.63
C LEU A 177 24.92 3.21 1.59
N GLY A 178 24.58 3.29 0.31
CA GLY A 178 25.42 2.77 -0.77
C GLY A 178 26.72 3.54 -0.99
N LYS A 179 26.80 4.80 -0.49
CA LYS A 179 28.03 5.59 -0.52
C LYS A 179 28.91 5.37 0.71
N SER A 180 28.37 4.82 1.80
CA SER A 180 29.11 4.47 3.01
C SER A 180 29.95 3.22 2.75
N THR A 181 31.22 3.43 2.40
CA THR A 181 32.19 2.34 2.16
C THR A 181 32.85 1.84 3.43
N GLN A 182 32.83 2.63 4.52
CA GLN A 182 33.40 2.26 5.81
C GLN A 182 32.32 2.28 6.90
N VAL A 183 32.51 1.46 7.94
CA VAL A 183 31.62 1.39 9.11
C VAL A 183 31.50 2.74 9.81
N SER A 184 32.59 3.51 9.84
CA SER A 184 32.64 4.88 10.36
C SER A 184 31.72 5.86 9.60
N ASP A 185 31.44 5.59 8.32
CA ASP A 185 30.53 6.41 7.51
C ASP A 185 29.06 6.15 7.89
N LEU A 186 28.76 4.94 8.38
CA LEU A 186 27.43 4.57 8.87
C LEU A 186 27.16 5.15 10.25
N ALA A 187 28.17 5.18 11.14
CA ALA A 187 28.08 5.79 12.47
C ALA A 187 27.82 7.31 12.41
N ASN A 188 28.31 7.96 11.34
CA ASN A 188 28.14 9.40 11.10
C ASN A 188 27.01 9.74 10.11
N LEU A 189 26.13 8.80 9.79
CA LEU A 189 25.03 9.01 8.85
C LEU A 189 24.07 10.09 9.38
N ARG A 190 24.16 11.31 8.84
CA ARG A 190 23.19 12.38 9.09
C ARG A 190 22.10 12.33 8.02
N TYR A 191 21.00 11.67 8.33
CA TYR A 191 19.84 11.60 7.46
C TYR A 191 18.58 12.05 8.22
N GLU A 192 18.08 13.24 7.91
CA GLU A 192 16.83 13.76 8.45
C GLU A 192 15.78 13.84 7.34
N PRO A 193 14.84 12.87 7.26
CA PRO A 193 13.73 12.98 6.34
C PRO A 193 12.69 13.97 6.90
N GLU A 194 12.30 14.95 6.09
CA GLU A 194 11.34 15.99 6.48
C GLU A 194 9.93 15.44 6.77
N ASN A 195 9.51 14.35 6.11
CA ASN A 195 8.10 13.96 6.04
C ASN A 195 7.76 12.51 6.45
N PHE A 196 8.74 11.67 6.84
CA PHE A 196 8.49 10.26 7.15
C PHE A 196 9.23 9.80 8.41
N ILE A 197 8.46 9.68 9.51
CA ILE A 197 8.97 9.27 10.84
C ILE A 197 9.54 7.85 10.79
N GLU A 198 8.92 6.95 10.02
CA GLU A 198 9.38 5.57 9.87
C GLU A 198 10.75 5.49 9.21
N ILE A 199 11.00 6.30 8.18
CA ILE A 199 12.30 6.35 7.50
C ILE A 199 13.37 6.93 8.44
N LYS A 200 13.00 7.93 9.25
CA LYS A 200 13.87 8.48 10.30
C LYS A 200 14.30 7.39 11.29
N LYS A 201 13.34 6.61 11.80
CA LYS A 201 13.63 5.50 12.72
C LYS A 201 14.56 4.47 12.09
N ILE A 202 14.38 4.14 10.81
CA ILE A 202 15.27 3.20 10.11
C ILE A 202 16.70 3.78 10.05
N ALA A 203 16.85 5.06 9.70
CA ALA A 203 18.15 5.72 9.67
C ALA A 203 18.84 5.72 11.05
N GLU A 204 18.11 6.01 12.13
CA GLU A 204 18.61 5.98 13.51
C GLU A 204 19.06 4.58 13.94
N VAL A 205 18.31 3.54 13.58
CA VAL A 205 18.68 2.15 13.86
C VAL A 205 19.97 1.78 13.12
N ILE A 206 20.10 2.17 11.86
CA ILE A 206 21.31 1.89 11.09
C ILE A 206 22.51 2.63 11.67
N GLN A 207 22.34 3.89 12.07
CA GLN A 207 23.39 4.68 12.71
C GLN A 207 23.85 4.01 14.01
N THR A 208 22.91 3.57 14.84
CA THR A 208 23.18 2.86 16.10
C THR A 208 23.95 1.55 15.83
N MET A 209 23.57 0.80 14.79
CA MET A 209 24.32 -0.39 14.38
C MET A 209 25.74 -0.04 13.94
N GLY A 210 25.92 1.03 13.16
CA GLY A 210 27.23 1.53 12.76
C GLY A 210 28.13 1.81 13.97
N CYS A 211 27.62 2.54 14.97
CA CYS A 211 28.35 2.81 16.21
C CYS A 211 28.75 1.52 16.96
N ARG A 212 27.83 0.55 17.08
CA ARG A 212 28.10 -0.72 17.78
C ARG A 212 29.14 -1.58 17.06
N VAL A 213 29.12 -1.59 15.73
CA VAL A 213 30.14 -2.31 14.95
C VAL A 213 31.50 -1.63 15.09
N GLU A 214 31.56 -0.31 15.06
CA GLU A 214 32.82 0.43 15.26
C GLU A 214 33.41 0.19 16.67
N GLU A 215 32.57 0.19 17.70
CA GLU A 215 32.97 -0.12 19.07
C GLU A 215 33.50 -1.56 19.20
N ASN A 216 32.80 -2.53 18.59
CA ASN A 216 33.26 -3.92 18.55
C ASN A 216 34.58 -4.10 17.79
N GLU A 217 34.78 -3.39 16.68
CA GLU A 217 36.05 -3.41 15.95
C GLU A 217 37.21 -2.86 16.82
N ARG A 218 36.97 -1.78 17.56
CA ARG A 218 37.98 -1.21 18.46
C ARG A 218 38.33 -2.18 19.58
N ALA A 219 37.32 -2.75 20.24
CA ALA A 219 37.51 -3.75 21.29
C ALA A 219 38.26 -4.99 20.79
N LEU A 220 37.94 -5.47 19.58
CA LEU A 220 38.64 -6.61 18.97
C LEU A 220 40.11 -6.30 18.68
N ARG A 221 40.42 -5.12 18.11
CA ARG A 221 41.80 -4.71 17.84
C ARG A 221 42.62 -4.57 19.13
N GLU A 222 42.01 -4.10 20.21
CA GLU A 222 42.66 -4.02 21.52
C GLU A 222 42.93 -5.41 22.10
N ALA A 223 41.98 -6.33 21.98
CA ALA A 223 42.15 -7.72 22.39
C ALA A 223 43.27 -8.42 21.60
N GLU A 224 43.31 -8.27 20.27
CA GLU A 224 44.37 -8.84 19.42
C GLU A 224 45.76 -8.28 19.75
N LYS A 225 45.86 -6.95 19.97
CA LYS A 225 47.11 -6.33 20.42
C LYS A 225 47.55 -6.90 21.76
N GLY A 226 46.63 -7.03 22.71
CA GLY A 226 46.88 -7.62 24.03
C GLY A 226 47.38 -9.06 23.91
N GLU A 227 46.76 -9.88 23.07
CA GLU A 227 47.18 -11.27 22.83
C GLU A 227 48.56 -11.36 22.20
N SER A 228 48.85 -10.54 21.19
CA SER A 228 50.18 -10.48 20.56
C SER A 228 51.27 -10.09 21.57
N VAL A 229 51.03 -9.07 22.38
CA VAL A 229 51.96 -8.65 23.44
C VAL A 229 52.17 -9.80 24.44
N ARG A 230 51.11 -10.49 24.86
CA ARG A 230 51.22 -11.63 25.78
C ARG A 230 52.06 -12.76 25.20
N LYS A 231 51.86 -13.08 23.91
CA LYS A 231 52.63 -14.13 23.23
C LYS A 231 54.12 -13.79 23.20
N VAL A 232 54.46 -12.55 22.84
CA VAL A 232 55.85 -12.04 22.85
C VAL A 232 56.44 -12.08 24.26
N THR A 233 55.71 -11.61 25.28
CA THR A 233 56.18 -11.64 26.67
C THR A 233 56.42 -13.06 27.18
N ARG A 234 55.53 -14.00 26.85
CA ARG A 234 55.67 -15.42 27.23
C ARG A 234 56.88 -16.06 26.57
N GLN A 235 57.13 -15.73 25.30
CA GLN A 235 58.31 -16.20 24.56
C GLN A 235 59.61 -15.59 25.12
N LEU A 236 59.65 -14.28 25.35
CA LEU A 236 60.81 -13.62 25.97
C LEU A 236 61.16 -14.21 27.33
N ALA A 237 60.17 -14.46 28.19
CA ALA A 237 60.41 -15.04 29.50
C ALA A 237 60.98 -16.46 29.40
N HIS A 238 60.51 -17.26 28.43
CA HIS A 238 61.08 -18.58 28.16
C HIS A 238 62.53 -18.49 27.67
N ASP A 239 62.80 -17.59 26.73
CA ASP A 239 64.11 -17.42 26.10
C ASP A 239 65.14 -16.76 27.04
N ILE A 240 64.71 -16.02 28.06
CA ILE A 240 65.57 -15.53 29.16
C ILE A 240 65.87 -16.66 30.16
N ARG A 241 64.89 -17.52 30.47
CA ARG A 241 65.04 -18.59 31.47
C ARG A 241 66.05 -19.65 31.06
N SER A 242 66.14 -19.97 29.76
CA SER A 242 67.06 -20.98 29.22
C SER A 242 68.55 -20.64 29.43
N PRO A 243 69.09 -19.49 28.97
CA PRO A 243 70.48 -19.11 29.22
C PRO A 243 70.74 -18.83 30.71
N LEU A 244 69.74 -18.35 31.46
CA LEU A 244 69.88 -18.10 32.90
C LEU A 244 70.04 -19.41 33.70
N SER A 245 69.32 -20.46 33.30
CA SER A 245 69.50 -21.81 33.83
C SER A 245 70.91 -22.35 33.52
N ALA A 246 71.40 -22.14 32.29
CA ALA A 246 72.77 -22.52 31.91
C ALA A 246 73.84 -21.73 32.69
N LEU A 247 73.65 -20.42 32.89
CA LEU A 247 74.53 -19.58 33.70
C LEU A 247 74.55 -20.02 35.17
N ARG A 248 73.41 -20.45 35.72
CA ARG A 248 73.31 -20.98 37.09
C ARG A 248 74.10 -22.28 37.24
N ILE A 249 74.03 -23.17 36.25
CA ILE A 249 74.81 -24.42 36.22
C ILE A 249 76.31 -24.12 36.15
N LEU A 250 76.73 -23.19 35.29
CA LEU A 250 78.13 -22.78 35.16
C LEU A 250 78.66 -22.10 36.44
N ALA A 251 77.85 -21.24 37.05
CA ALA A 251 78.18 -20.59 38.32
C ALA A 251 78.31 -21.59 39.49
N GLN A 252 77.58 -22.71 39.45
CA GLN A 252 77.68 -23.79 40.45
C GLN A 252 78.88 -24.73 40.21
N GLN A 253 79.30 -24.92 38.95
CA GLN A 253 80.42 -25.82 38.61
C GLN A 253 81.82 -25.23 38.87
N HIS A 254 81.99 -23.91 38.84
CA HIS A 254 83.30 -23.28 39.05
C HIS A 254 83.55 -22.94 40.54
N GLN A 255 84.23 -23.82 41.27
CA GLN A 255 84.72 -23.60 42.66
C GLN A 255 85.84 -22.54 42.80
N GLN A 256 86.23 -21.83 41.73
CA GLN A 256 87.39 -20.93 41.70
C GLN A 256 87.08 -19.43 41.76
N PHE A 257 85.80 -19.01 41.86
CA PHE A 257 85.49 -17.60 42.04
C PHE A 257 85.86 -17.13 43.46
N ALA A 258 86.48 -15.96 43.59
CA ALA A 258 86.58 -15.28 44.88
C ALA A 258 85.16 -15.06 45.44
N GLN A 259 84.93 -15.32 46.73
CA GLN A 259 83.59 -15.31 47.35
C GLN A 259 82.74 -14.06 47.02
N ALA A 260 83.37 -12.91 46.81
CA ALA A 260 82.70 -11.66 46.44
C ALA A 260 82.12 -11.66 45.01
N GLU A 261 82.84 -12.21 44.03
CA GLU A 261 82.43 -12.23 42.62
C GLU A 261 81.32 -13.25 42.37
N SER A 262 81.38 -14.41 43.03
CA SER A 262 80.33 -15.43 42.98
C SER A 262 78.99 -14.90 43.53
N LYS A 263 79.02 -14.16 44.64
CA LYS A 263 77.82 -13.51 45.21
C LYS A 263 77.22 -12.48 44.27
N LEU A 264 78.05 -11.66 43.63
CA LEU A 264 77.59 -10.61 42.71
C LEU A 264 76.97 -11.22 41.45
N PHE A 265 77.56 -12.30 40.93
CA PHE A 265 77.05 -13.05 39.79
C PHE A 265 75.74 -13.78 40.10
N GLN A 266 75.62 -14.43 41.27
CA GLN A 266 74.36 -15.02 41.74
C GLN A 266 73.27 -13.95 41.91
N THR A 267 73.62 -12.79 42.48
CA THR A 267 72.68 -11.68 42.64
C THR A 267 72.17 -11.16 41.29
N ALA A 268 73.03 -11.12 40.26
CA ALA A 268 72.61 -10.73 38.90
C ALA A 268 71.69 -11.77 38.25
N ILE A 269 71.99 -13.06 38.41
CA ILE A 269 71.15 -14.17 37.94
C ILE A 269 69.77 -14.12 38.62
N ASP A 270 69.73 -14.01 39.95
CA ASP A 270 68.48 -13.93 40.72
C ASP A 270 67.64 -12.70 40.34
N ARG A 271 68.30 -11.57 40.02
CA ARG A 271 67.62 -10.34 39.57
C ARG A 271 67.02 -10.49 38.18
N ILE A 272 67.70 -11.16 37.26
CA ILE A 272 67.15 -11.43 35.91
C ILE A 272 66.04 -12.49 35.98
N GLU A 273 66.14 -13.48 36.87
CA GLU A 273 65.08 -14.47 37.11
C GLU A 273 63.82 -13.80 37.69
N SER A 274 63.99 -12.93 38.68
CA SER A 274 62.91 -12.11 39.26
C SER A 274 62.21 -11.26 38.20
N LEU A 275 62.95 -10.67 37.25
CA LEU A 275 62.37 -9.92 36.13
C LEU A 275 61.60 -10.83 35.16
N ALA A 276 62.13 -12.00 34.81
CA ALA A 276 61.44 -12.96 33.93
C ALA A 276 60.16 -13.51 34.57
N GLU A 277 60.20 -13.84 35.86
CA GLU A 277 59.05 -14.31 36.64
C GLU A 277 58.01 -13.19 36.81
N GLY A 278 58.45 -11.94 37.01
CA GLY A 278 57.61 -10.74 37.03
C GLY A 278 56.89 -10.48 35.72
N MET A 279 57.55 -10.66 34.57
CA MET A 279 56.93 -10.55 33.24
C MET A 279 55.90 -11.67 32.98
N LEU A 280 56.16 -12.88 33.45
CA LEU A 280 55.24 -14.03 33.37
C LEU A 280 54.00 -13.86 34.26
N SER A 281 54.18 -13.36 35.48
CA SER A 281 53.07 -13.13 36.42
C SER A 281 52.20 -11.95 36.01
N ALA A 282 52.79 -10.86 35.50
CA ALA A 282 52.03 -9.76 34.87
C ALA A 282 51.21 -10.24 33.66
N SER A 283 51.77 -11.13 32.85
CA SER A 283 51.07 -11.77 31.72
C SER A 283 49.87 -12.63 32.15
N LYS A 284 50.00 -13.41 33.23
CA LYS A 284 48.92 -14.23 33.80
C LYS A 284 47.84 -13.42 34.51
N LEU A 285 48.21 -12.34 35.21
CA LEU A 285 47.24 -11.44 35.85
C LEU A 285 46.34 -10.74 34.82
N ALA A 286 46.91 -10.37 33.66
CA ALA A 286 46.12 -9.89 32.54
C ALA A 286 45.18 -10.98 31.96
N GLU A 287 45.48 -12.27 32.15
CA GLU A 287 44.68 -13.42 31.72
C GLU A 287 43.41 -13.63 32.55
N GLN A 288 43.41 -13.23 33.81
CA GLN A 288 42.27 -13.39 34.73
C GLN A 288 41.30 -12.21 34.73
N ASN A 289 41.65 -11.07 34.12
CA ASN A 289 40.79 -9.89 34.10
C ASN A 289 40.79 -9.17 32.73
N PRO A 290 40.18 -9.76 31.68
CA PRO A 290 40.21 -9.21 30.32
C PRO A 290 39.36 -7.94 30.11
N LEU A 291 38.51 -7.56 31.07
CA LEU A 291 37.57 -6.42 30.95
C LEU A 291 37.71 -5.37 32.07
N GLY A 292 38.67 -5.50 32.99
CA GLY A 292 38.81 -4.63 34.17
C GLY A 292 39.67 -3.38 33.99
N GLY A 293 39.71 -2.81 32.79
CA GLY A 293 40.41 -1.56 32.49
C GLY A 293 39.54 -0.32 32.67
N GLU A 294 38.75 -0.22 33.75
CA GLU A 294 38.20 1.08 34.13
C GLU A 294 39.33 1.94 34.68
N ILE A 295 39.63 3.00 33.92
CA ILE A 295 40.47 4.11 34.33
C ILE A 295 39.87 4.68 35.61
N GLY A 296 40.51 4.44 36.75
CA GLY A 296 40.25 5.17 37.97
C GLY A 296 40.58 6.65 37.74
N GLU A 297 39.55 7.45 37.46
CA GLU A 297 39.59 8.89 37.65
C GLU A 297 40.01 9.18 39.09
N HIS A 298 41.27 9.57 39.28
CA HIS A 298 41.69 10.26 40.49
C HIS A 298 41.09 11.66 40.46
N SER A 299 39.93 11.77 41.10
CA SER A 299 39.41 13.00 41.69
C SER A 299 40.51 13.67 42.52
N TYR A 300 41.04 14.78 42.03
CA TYR A 300 41.71 15.77 42.85
C TYR A 300 40.81 16.98 42.97
N SER A 301 40.55 17.32 44.23
CA SER A 301 40.04 18.61 44.71
C SER A 301 40.78 19.81 44.13
#